data_AF-A0A6V2DE11-F1
#
_entry.id   AF-A0A6V2DE11-F1
#
_cell.length_a   1.000
_cell.length_b   1.000
_cell.length_c   1.000
_cell.angle_alpha   90.00
_cell.angle_beta   90.00
_cell.angle_gamma   90.00
#
_symmetry.space_group_name_H-M   'P 1'
#
loop_
_entity.id
_entity.type
_entity.pdbx_description
1 polymer ?
#
loop_
_entity_poly.entity_id
_entity_poly.type
_entity_poly.pdbx_seq_one_letter_code
_entity_poly.pdbx_strand_id
1 'polypeptide(L)'
;MGANQSVTPVTTQSYLQYKNDFELVIRATKDLEHLLETQFGAPSSKEDRLHDKITHAQESADLSKETVNKMRYLVTIRDSLVHDHRFNKLPDRRKFALIYDSVEEELKEVLAKRGQIMAMQMMCVSFVEDIVEDVSHLCGVGGCGFLDRLLVIHKSV
;
A
#
# COMPACT_ATOMS: atom_id res chain seq x y z
N MET A 1 -14.88 13.57 24.45
CA MET A 1 -15.68 12.62 23.64
C MET A 1 -15.64 13.10 22.20
N GLY A 2 -14.56 12.77 21.48
CA GLY A 2 -14.37 13.16 20.08
C GLY A 2 -14.87 12.05 19.17
N ALA A 3 -15.72 12.40 18.21
CA ALA A 3 -16.39 11.46 17.32
C ALA A 3 -15.40 10.68 16.43
N ASN A 4 -15.58 9.35 16.38
CA ASN A 4 -14.96 8.46 15.42
C ASN A 4 -15.39 8.86 13.99
N GLN A 5 -14.43 9.32 13.19
CA GLN A 5 -14.64 9.46 11.75
C GLN A 5 -14.44 8.10 11.10
N SER A 6 -15.54 7.43 10.79
CA SER A 6 -15.56 6.27 9.91
C SER A 6 -15.19 6.71 8.50
N VAL A 7 -13.92 6.53 8.13
CA VAL A 7 -13.44 6.72 6.76
C VAL A 7 -14.00 5.58 5.92
N THR A 8 -15.07 5.83 5.18
CA THR A 8 -15.62 4.86 4.21
C THR A 8 -14.81 4.92 2.91
N PRO A 9 -14.39 3.78 2.34
CA PRO A 9 -13.65 3.76 1.08
C PRO A 9 -14.56 4.18 -0.08
N VAL A 10 -14.13 5.19 -0.83
CA VAL A 10 -14.93 5.89 -1.82
C VAL A 10 -14.71 5.29 -3.21
N THR A 11 -15.68 4.52 -3.72
CA THR A 11 -15.62 3.85 -5.04
C THR A 11 -16.08 4.78 -6.19
N THR A 12 -15.29 4.88 -7.26
CA THR A 12 -15.58 5.13 -8.69
C THR A 12 -16.74 6.03 -9.13
N GLN A 13 -17.99 5.72 -8.78
CA GLN A 13 -19.09 6.65 -9.07
C GLN A 13 -19.02 7.94 -8.24
N SER A 14 -18.20 7.95 -7.20
CA SER A 14 -18.17 9.04 -6.25
C SER A 14 -17.49 10.31 -6.77
N TYR A 15 -16.33 10.25 -7.43
CA TYR A 15 -15.63 11.51 -7.75
C TYR A 15 -16.31 12.32 -8.86
N LEU A 16 -17.06 11.67 -9.76
CA LEU A 16 -17.84 12.39 -10.78
C LEU A 16 -18.98 13.23 -10.18
N GLN A 17 -19.38 12.98 -8.93
CA GLN A 17 -20.40 13.79 -8.23
C GLN A 17 -19.93 15.24 -7.97
N TYR A 18 -18.61 15.46 -7.90
CA TYR A 18 -18.06 16.79 -7.65
C TYR A 18 -18.14 17.63 -8.90
N LYS A 19 -19.02 18.64 -8.92
CA LYS A 19 -19.19 19.54 -10.07
C LYS A 19 -17.94 20.37 -10.37
N ASN A 20 -17.11 20.66 -9.36
CA ASN A 20 -15.88 21.43 -9.52
C ASN A 20 -14.67 20.51 -9.79
N ASP A 21 -13.93 20.78 -10.87
CA ASP A 21 -12.77 19.99 -11.28
C ASP A 21 -11.62 20.06 -10.25
N PHE A 22 -11.42 21.20 -9.60
CA PHE A 22 -10.43 21.35 -8.54
C PHE A 22 -10.79 20.46 -7.35
N GLU A 23 -12.05 20.50 -6.93
CA GLU A 23 -12.49 19.67 -5.81
C GLU A 23 -12.35 18.18 -6.13
N LEU A 24 -12.76 17.77 -7.33
CA LEU A 24 -12.63 16.39 -7.82
C LEU A 24 -11.18 15.91 -7.72
N VAL A 25 -10.25 16.66 -8.32
CA VAL A 25 -8.84 16.25 -8.40
C VAL A 25 -8.13 16.32 -7.05
N ILE A 26 -8.38 17.38 -6.27
CA ILE A 26 -7.74 17.54 -4.96
C ILE A 26 -8.20 16.46 -4.00
N ARG A 27 -9.50 16.13 -3.97
CA ARG A 27 -10.01 15.04 -3.10
C ARG A 27 -9.44 13.70 -3.52
N ALA A 28 -9.55 13.34 -4.80
CA ALA A 28 -9.02 12.08 -5.31
C ALA A 28 -7.53 11.91 -5.00
N THR A 29 -6.71 12.94 -5.26
CA THR A 29 -5.26 12.83 -5.00
C THR A 29 -4.90 12.83 -3.51
N LYS A 30 -5.70 13.48 -2.64
CA LYS A 30 -5.55 13.36 -1.18
C LYS A 30 -5.90 11.96 -0.66
N ASP A 31 -6.94 11.36 -1.20
CA ASP A 31 -7.34 10.00 -0.83
C ASP A 31 -6.28 8.99 -1.28
N LEU A 32 -5.69 9.17 -2.47
CA LEU A 32 -4.52 8.41 -2.91
C LEU A 32 -3.33 8.59 -1.98
N GLU A 33 -3.00 9.84 -1.60
CA GLU A 33 -1.91 10.13 -0.68
C GLU A 33 -2.09 9.41 0.67
N HIS A 34 -3.31 9.49 1.23
CA HIS A 34 -3.66 8.80 2.47
C HIS A 34 -3.53 7.27 2.35
N LEU A 35 -3.95 6.69 1.22
CA LEU A 35 -3.82 5.25 0.97
C LEU A 35 -2.34 4.83 0.94
N LEU A 36 -1.47 5.60 0.28
CA LEU A 36 -0.04 5.31 0.20
C LEU A 36 0.66 5.43 1.56
N GLU A 37 0.30 6.43 2.36
CA GLU A 37 0.84 6.60 3.72
C GLU A 37 0.41 5.45 4.64
N THR A 38 -0.90 5.16 4.68
CA THR A 38 -1.45 4.22 5.66
C THR A 38 -1.23 2.76 5.32
N GLN A 39 -1.30 2.39 4.03
CA GLN A 39 -1.27 0.99 3.59
C GLN A 39 0.06 0.58 2.97
N PHE A 40 0.82 1.54 2.43
CA PHE A 40 2.11 1.27 1.77
C PHE A 40 3.31 1.80 2.56
N GLY A 41 3.08 2.45 3.71
CA GLY A 41 4.13 2.95 4.60
C GLY A 41 4.90 4.14 4.03
N ALA A 42 4.35 4.84 3.03
CA ALA A 42 5.00 6.01 2.46
C ALA A 42 5.22 7.08 3.53
N PRO A 43 6.34 7.83 3.46
CA PRO A 43 6.63 8.86 4.44
C PRO A 43 5.56 9.96 4.39
N SER A 44 5.09 10.38 5.56
CA SER A 44 4.01 11.35 5.72
C SER A 44 4.51 12.75 6.02
N SER A 45 5.77 13.07 5.70
CA SER A 45 6.34 14.39 6.02
C SER A 45 5.72 15.44 5.10
N LYS A 46 5.50 16.65 5.62
CA LYS A 46 4.92 17.76 4.83
C LYS A 46 5.73 18.16 3.60
N GLU A 47 7.00 17.79 3.56
CA GLU A 47 7.93 18.10 2.47
C GLU A 47 7.90 17.04 1.36
N ASP A 48 7.35 15.86 1.64
CA ASP A 48 7.34 14.73 0.71
C ASP A 48 6.26 14.94 -0.36
N ARG A 49 6.68 14.93 -1.64
CA ARG A 49 5.75 15.11 -2.75
C ARG A 49 5.02 13.79 -3.00
N LEU A 50 3.82 13.88 -3.56
CA LEU A 50 3.05 12.69 -3.93
C LEU A 50 3.82 11.78 -4.92
N HIS A 51 4.68 12.37 -5.76
CA HIS A 51 5.61 11.62 -6.60
C HIS A 51 6.60 10.73 -5.84
N ASP A 52 7.11 11.22 -4.71
CA ASP A 52 8.08 10.50 -3.88
C ASP A 52 7.38 9.35 -3.15
N LYS A 53 6.17 9.59 -2.65
CA LYS A 53 5.30 8.57 -2.03
C LYS A 53 4.94 7.44 -3.00
N ILE A 54 4.65 7.76 -4.25
CA ILE A 54 4.42 6.76 -5.30
C ILE A 54 5.67 5.91 -5.55
N THR A 55 6.84 6.55 -5.58
CA THR A 55 8.12 5.83 -5.78
C THR A 55 8.40 4.89 -4.61
N HIS A 56 8.16 5.35 -3.39
CA HIS A 56 8.28 4.51 -2.20
C HIS A 56 7.33 3.31 -2.23
N ALA A 57 6.06 3.51 -2.61
CA ALA A 57 5.10 2.43 -2.72
C ALA A 57 5.43 1.44 -3.84
N GLN A 58 6.01 1.92 -4.95
CA GLN A 58 6.50 1.06 -6.03
C GLN A 58 7.60 0.12 -5.52
N GLU A 59 8.56 0.65 -4.77
CA GLU A 59 9.68 -0.13 -4.21
C GLU A 59 9.21 -1.08 -3.11
N SER A 60 8.25 -0.66 -2.28
CA SER A 60 7.81 -1.47 -1.14
C SER A 60 6.89 -2.63 -1.54
N ALA A 61 6.01 -2.43 -2.53
CA ALA A 61 4.94 -3.37 -2.87
C ALA A 61 5.05 -3.99 -4.26
N ASP A 62 6.15 -3.76 -4.97
CA ASP A 62 6.39 -4.23 -6.35
C ASP A 62 5.21 -3.90 -7.29
N LEU A 63 4.81 -2.64 -7.26
CA LEU A 63 3.69 -2.17 -8.08
C LEU A 63 4.04 -2.23 -9.57
N SER A 64 3.07 -2.63 -10.39
CA SER A 64 3.23 -2.64 -11.83
C SER A 64 3.62 -1.25 -12.35
N LYS A 65 4.54 -1.23 -13.32
CA LYS A 65 4.95 0.00 -14.00
C LYS A 65 3.76 0.73 -14.64
N GLU A 66 2.73 0.00 -15.04
CA GLU A 66 1.49 0.59 -15.57
C GLU A 66 0.74 1.38 -14.50
N THR A 67 0.51 0.79 -13.31
CA THR A 67 -0.12 1.44 -12.16
C THR A 67 0.63 2.71 -11.76
N VAL A 68 1.97 2.64 -11.72
CA VAL A 68 2.83 3.78 -11.40
C VAL A 68 2.67 4.90 -12.43
N ASN A 69 2.60 4.57 -13.72
CA ASN A 69 2.38 5.56 -14.77
C ASN A 69 0.99 6.22 -14.65
N LYS A 70 -0.05 5.44 -14.32
CA LYS A 70 -1.40 5.95 -14.06
C LYS A 70 -1.40 6.91 -12.86
N MET A 71 -0.75 6.54 -11.75
CA MET A 71 -0.59 7.42 -10.58
C MET A 71 0.15 8.71 -10.93
N ARG A 72 1.28 8.63 -11.65
CA ARG A 72 2.05 9.81 -12.09
C ARG A 72 1.24 10.74 -12.99
N TYR A 73 0.37 10.18 -13.85
CA TYR A 73 -0.57 10.97 -14.63
C TYR A 73 -1.54 11.76 -13.73
N LEU A 74 -2.11 11.15 -12.70
CA LEU A 74 -3.01 11.82 -11.75
C LEU A 74 -2.30 12.99 -11.03
N VAL A 75 -1.04 12.79 -10.59
CA VAL A 75 -0.24 13.86 -9.97
C VAL A 75 0.03 14.99 -10.95
N THR A 76 0.38 14.67 -12.20
CA THR A 76 0.65 15.67 -13.25
C THR A 76 -0.58 16.55 -13.50
N ILE A 77 -1.77 15.96 -13.54
CA ILE A 77 -3.03 16.69 -13.70
C ILE A 77 -3.29 17.58 -12.48
N ARG A 78 -3.08 17.08 -11.27
CA ARG A 78 -3.22 17.88 -10.03
C ARG A 78 -2.26 19.06 -10.00
N ASP A 79 -0.99 18.83 -10.31
CA ASP A 79 0.02 19.88 -10.29
C ASP A 79 -0.23 20.93 -11.38
N SER A 80 -0.69 20.50 -12.56
CA SER A 80 -1.10 21.42 -13.63
C SER A 80 -2.32 22.25 -13.21
N LEU A 81 -3.35 21.61 -12.64
CA LEU A 81 -4.58 22.28 -12.20
C LEU A 81 -4.35 23.26 -11.04
N VAL A 82 -3.43 22.96 -10.13
CA VAL A 82 -3.16 23.81 -8.97
C VAL A 82 -2.13 24.91 -9.27
N HIS A 83 -1.14 24.65 -10.12
CA HIS A 83 -0.01 25.57 -10.32
C HIS A 83 -0.02 26.31 -11.66
N ASP A 84 -0.68 25.80 -12.70
CA ASP A 84 -0.75 26.49 -13.99
C ASP A 84 -1.98 27.40 -14.07
N HIS A 85 -1.73 28.72 -14.03
CA HIS A 85 -2.72 29.78 -14.22
C HIS A 85 -3.58 29.65 -15.50
N ARG A 86 -3.10 28.93 -16.53
CA ARG A 86 -3.81 28.72 -17.80
C ARG A 86 -4.63 27.44 -17.82
N PHE A 87 -4.38 26.52 -16.89
CA PHE A 87 -5.05 25.22 -16.81
C PHE A 87 -6.11 25.23 -15.71
N ASN A 88 -7.29 25.77 -16.03
CA ASN A 88 -8.36 25.97 -15.04
C ASN A 88 -9.51 24.95 -15.13
N LYS A 89 -9.37 23.91 -15.97
CA LYS A 89 -10.39 22.88 -16.16
C LYS A 89 -9.77 21.55 -16.56
N LEU A 90 -10.43 20.46 -16.19
CA LEU A 90 -10.03 19.14 -16.65
C LEU A 90 -10.39 18.95 -18.13
N PRO A 91 -9.48 18.42 -18.96
CA PRO A 91 -9.79 18.13 -20.36
C PRO A 91 -10.82 17.02 -20.49
N ASP A 92 -10.72 15.97 -19.68
CA ASP A 92 -11.69 14.89 -19.62
C ASP A 92 -11.84 14.37 -18.18
N ARG A 93 -12.97 14.71 -17.56
CA ARG A 93 -13.31 14.31 -16.20
C ARG A 93 -13.59 12.82 -16.06
N ARG A 94 -14.21 12.21 -17.08
CA ARG A 94 -14.53 10.78 -17.04
C ARG A 94 -13.26 9.97 -17.13
N LYS A 95 -12.34 10.37 -18.03
CA LYS A 95 -11.03 9.74 -18.13
C LYS A 95 -10.25 9.82 -16.82
N PHE A 96 -10.24 10.97 -16.16
CA PHE A 96 -9.57 11.12 -14.86
C PHE A 96 -10.15 10.17 -13.80
N ALA A 97 -11.48 10.15 -13.65
CA ALA A 97 -12.14 9.26 -12.71
C ALA A 97 -11.82 7.79 -13.01
N LEU A 98 -12.01 7.35 -14.26
CA LEU A 98 -11.70 5.96 -14.68
C LEU A 98 -10.25 5.55 -14.39
N ILE A 99 -9.28 6.46 -14.59
CA ILE A 99 -7.88 6.17 -14.27
C ILE A 99 -7.68 6.06 -12.76
N TYR A 100 -8.26 6.96 -11.97
CA TYR A 100 -8.22 6.87 -10.51
C TYR A 100 -8.78 5.55 -10.01
N ASP A 101 -9.90 5.13 -10.58
CA ASP A 101 -10.60 3.91 -10.18
C ASP A 101 -9.82 2.64 -10.50
N SER A 102 -9.26 2.57 -11.71
CA SER A 102 -8.35 1.50 -12.09
C SER A 102 -7.14 1.43 -11.15
N VAL A 103 -6.58 2.57 -10.75
CA VAL A 103 -5.47 2.61 -9.78
C VAL A 103 -5.93 2.12 -8.41
N GLU A 104 -7.07 2.60 -7.92
CA GLU A 104 -7.58 2.23 -6.60
C GLU A 104 -7.88 0.72 -6.52
N GLU A 105 -8.47 0.14 -7.55
CA GLU A 105 -8.73 -1.29 -7.67
C GLU A 105 -7.43 -2.10 -7.67
N GLU A 106 -6.46 -1.72 -8.50
CA GLU A 106 -5.15 -2.39 -8.56
C GLU A 106 -4.42 -2.32 -7.20
N LEU A 107 -4.45 -1.17 -6.51
CA LEU A 107 -3.85 -1.03 -5.18
C LEU A 107 -4.57 -1.91 -4.15
N LYS A 108 -5.91 -1.99 -4.19
CA LYS A 108 -6.69 -2.89 -3.32
C LYS A 108 -6.36 -4.36 -3.56
N GLU A 109 -6.16 -4.78 -4.81
CA GLU A 109 -5.73 -6.14 -5.13
C GLU A 109 -4.34 -6.46 -4.57
N VAL A 110 -3.40 -5.51 -4.67
CA VAL A 110 -2.06 -5.66 -4.09
C VAL A 110 -2.14 -5.80 -2.56
N LEU A 111 -2.97 -4.98 -1.91
CA LEU A 111 -3.19 -5.07 -0.46
C LEU A 111 -3.87 -6.38 -0.06
N ALA A 112 -4.84 -6.86 -0.83
CA ALA A 112 -5.50 -8.15 -0.60
C ALA A 112 -4.49 -9.31 -0.69
N LYS A 113 -3.62 -9.30 -1.71
CA LYS A 113 -2.53 -10.28 -1.85
C LYS A 113 -1.55 -10.21 -0.68
N ARG A 114 -1.14 -9.02 -0.25
CA ARG A 114 -0.28 -8.82 0.92
C ARG A 114 -0.92 -9.33 2.21
N GLY A 115 -2.21 -9.05 2.42
CA GLY A 115 -2.96 -9.56 3.58
C GLY A 115 -3.05 -11.09 3.59
N GLN A 116 -3.22 -11.73 2.44
CA GLN A 116 -3.20 -13.19 2.31
C GLN A 116 -1.82 -13.79 2.57
N ILE A 117 -0.75 -13.13 2.11
CA ILE A 117 0.63 -13.55 2.40
C ILE A 117 0.94 -13.41 3.90
N MET A 118 0.52 -12.32 4.55
CA MET A 118 0.68 -12.14 6.00
C MET A 118 -0.09 -13.22 6.78
N ALA A 119 -1.31 -13.55 6.38
CA ALA A 119 -2.09 -14.63 7.00
C ALA A 119 -1.44 -16.01 6.82
N MET A 120 -0.89 -16.29 5.63
CA MET A 120 -0.21 -17.56 5.34
C MET A 120 1.15 -17.64 6.04
N GLN A 121 1.90 -16.54 6.13
CA GLN A 121 3.16 -16.45 6.84
C GLN A 121 2.96 -16.57 8.36
N MET A 122 1.92 -15.94 8.92
CA MET A 122 1.59 -16.04 10.35
C MET A 122 1.10 -17.46 10.73
N MET A 123 0.44 -18.17 9.82
CA MET A 123 0.18 -19.61 9.97
C MET A 123 1.46 -20.47 9.90
N CYS A 124 2.42 -20.14 9.03
CA CYS A 124 3.69 -20.86 8.99
C CYS A 124 4.54 -20.63 10.26
N VAL A 125 4.55 -19.42 10.83
CA VAL A 125 5.35 -19.11 12.03
C VAL A 125 4.82 -19.84 13.26
N SER A 126 3.49 -19.92 13.43
CA SER A 126 2.88 -20.71 14.52
C SER A 126 3.15 -22.22 14.35
N PHE A 127 3.11 -22.74 13.13
CA PHE A 127 3.44 -24.15 12.87
C PHE A 127 4.92 -24.49 13.14
N VAL A 128 5.83 -23.53 12.99
CA VAL A 128 7.26 -23.71 13.31
C VAL A 128 7.49 -23.71 14.83
N GLU A 129 6.76 -22.90 15.60
CA GLU A 129 6.85 -22.91 17.06
C GLU A 129 6.30 -24.22 17.67
N ASP A 130 5.20 -24.76 17.13
CA ASP A 130 4.64 -26.04 17.56
C ASP A 130 5.60 -27.23 17.29
N ILE A 131 6.37 -27.22 16.19
CA ILE A 131 7.38 -28.27 15.91
C ILE A 131 8.56 -28.21 16.89
N VAL A 132 8.91 -27.02 17.40
CA VAL A 132 10.05 -26.86 18.32
C VAL A 132 9.73 -27.41 19.71
N GLU A 133 8.48 -27.33 20.18
CA GLU A 133 8.07 -27.97 21.44
C GLU A 133 8.01 -29.50 21.33
N ASP A 134 7.57 -30.07 20.22
CA ASP A 134 7.44 -31.53 20.05
C ASP A 134 8.81 -32.25 20.01
N VAL A 135 9.84 -31.60 19.43
CA VAL A 135 11.22 -32.15 19.42
C VAL A 135 11.86 -32.13 20.81
N SER A 136 11.46 -31.19 21.68
CA SER A 136 11.99 -31.09 23.04
C SER A 136 11.47 -32.19 23.99
N HIS A 137 10.29 -32.76 23.72
CA HIS A 137 9.76 -33.91 24.47
C HIS A 137 10.23 -35.27 23.94
N LEU A 138 10.68 -35.37 22.70
CA LEU A 138 11.26 -36.61 22.15
C LEU A 138 12.75 -36.81 22.53
N CYS A 139 13.46 -35.78 22.99
CA CYS A 139 14.84 -35.90 23.50
C CYS A 139 14.92 -36.23 24.99
N GLY A 140 13.92 -36.95 25.50
CA GLY A 140 13.83 -37.45 26.86
C GLY A 140 14.61 -38.73 27.14
N VAL A 141 15.57 -39.19 26.33
CA VAL A 141 16.54 -40.23 26.76
C VAL A 141 17.87 -40.12 26.00
N GLY A 142 18.85 -39.47 26.62
CA GLY A 142 20.28 -39.81 26.48
C GLY A 142 21.03 -39.38 25.20
N GLY A 143 21.97 -38.44 25.38
CA GLY A 143 23.28 -38.53 24.73
C GLY A 143 23.58 -37.59 23.54
N CYS A 144 24.43 -36.60 23.84
CA CYS A 144 25.53 -36.08 23.00
C CYS A 144 25.21 -35.35 21.66
N GLY A 145 25.50 -34.04 21.64
CA GLY A 145 26.33 -33.44 20.58
C GLY A 145 25.66 -32.76 19.38
N PHE A 146 24.33 -32.67 19.29
CA PHE A 146 23.68 -32.16 18.07
C PHE A 146 23.38 -30.65 18.07
N LEU A 147 23.36 -29.99 19.23
CA LEU A 147 22.90 -28.59 19.35
C LEU A 147 23.94 -27.52 18.95
N ASP A 148 25.22 -27.88 18.78
CA ASP A 148 26.27 -26.91 18.40
C ASP A 148 26.31 -26.59 16.89
N ARG A 149 25.54 -27.30 16.05
CA ARG A 149 25.60 -27.12 14.58
C ARG A 149 24.45 -26.33 13.97
N LEU A 150 23.36 -26.07 14.69
CA LEU A 150 22.18 -25.41 14.12
C LEU A 150 22.21 -23.88 14.31
N LEU A 151 22.97 -23.37 15.28
CA LEU A 151 23.06 -21.92 15.54
C LEU A 151 23.99 -21.15 14.58
N VAL A 152 24.62 -21.83 13.61
CA VAL A 152 25.55 -21.20 12.65
C VAL A 152 24.83 -20.72 11.38
N ILE A 153 23.61 -21.19 11.08
CA ILE A 153 22.96 -20.90 9.80
C ILE A 153 22.19 -19.57 9.82
N HIS A 154 21.81 -19.05 10.99
CA HIS A 154 20.94 -17.86 11.07
C HIS A 154 21.66 -16.50 11.11
N LYS A 155 22.98 -16.46 10.85
CA LYS A 155 23.79 -15.21 10.86
C LYS A 155 24.21 -14.69 9.49
N SER A 156 23.77 -15.32 8.40
CA SER A 156 24.08 -14.88 7.03
C SER A 156 22.87 -15.00 6.09
N VAL A 157 21.82 -14.21 6.32
CA VAL A 157 20.93 -13.67 5.28
C VAL A 157 20.46 -12.30 5.74
#